data_AF-A0A671R4E2-F1
#
_entry.id   AF-A0A671R4E2-F1
#
_cell.length_a   1.000
_cell.length_b   1.000
_cell.length_c   1.000
_cell.angle_alpha   90.00
_cell.angle_beta   90.00
_cell.angle_gamma   90.00
#
_symmetry.space_group_name_H-M   'P 1'
#
loop_
_entity.id
_entity.type
_entity.pdbx_description
1 polymer ?
#
loop_
_entity_poly.entity_id
_entity_poly.type
_entity_poly.pdbx_seq_one_letter_code
_entity_poly.pdbx_strand_id
1 'polypeptide(L)'
;MVYEIYFIIFLWLIIIALASSVGAAIFFEFKHYKPKKRFTSTKCFAFMEMDEIKPGPIVIELYKKPTDFKRKKLNLLTKKPLYLHLNQTLHKD
;
A
#
# COMPACT_ATOMS: atom_id res chain seq x y z
N MET A 1 -5.93 21.76 -7.89
CA MET A 1 -4.63 21.15 -8.21
C MET A 1 -4.54 19.79 -7.56
N VAL A 2 -4.72 18.72 -8.33
CA VAL A 2 -4.44 17.36 -7.87
C VAL A 2 -2.97 17.12 -8.21
N TYR A 3 -2.11 17.06 -7.20
CA TYR A 3 -0.73 16.63 -7.41
C TYR A 3 -0.75 15.12 -7.52
N GLU A 4 -0.63 14.59 -8.74
CA GLU A 4 -0.32 13.18 -8.93
C GLU A 4 1.15 12.98 -8.54
N ILE A 5 1.36 12.21 -7.48
CA ILE A 5 2.71 11.83 -7.05
C ILE A 5 3.01 10.50 -7.74
N TYR A 6 3.81 10.58 -8.80
CA TYR A 6 4.30 9.41 -9.51
C TYR A 6 5.50 8.83 -8.77
N PHE A 7 5.34 7.65 -8.17
CA PHE A 7 6.45 6.83 -7.68
C PHE A 7 6.81 5.82 -8.77
N ILE A 8 7.82 6.10 -9.58
CA ILE A 8 8.44 5.10 -10.49
C ILE A 8 9.55 4.42 -9.69
N ILE A 9 9.17 3.70 -8.64
CA ILE A 9 10.11 2.92 -7.83
C ILE A 9 9.76 1.46 -8.05
N PHE A 10 10.63 0.74 -8.75
CA PHE A 10 10.61 -0.72 -8.75
C PHE A 10 11.07 -1.19 -7.37
N LEU A 11 10.12 -1.41 -6.48
CA LEU A 11 10.40 -2.09 -5.22
C LEU A 11 10.53 -3.58 -5.52
N TRP A 12 11.77 -4.06 -5.62
CA TRP A 12 12.06 -5.50 -5.72
C TRP A 12 11.80 -6.12 -4.35
N LEU A 13 10.53 -6.47 -4.09
CA LEU A 13 10.17 -7.26 -2.93
C LEU A 13 10.58 -8.71 -3.22
N ILE A 14 11.70 -9.14 -2.63
CA ILE A 14 12.08 -10.56 -2.58
C ILE A 14 11.15 -11.22 -1.53
N ILE A 15 9.87 -11.38 -1.90
CA ILE A 15 8.97 -12.27 -1.16
C ILE A 15 9.29 -13.65 -1.71
N ILE A 16 10.26 -14.31 -1.06
CA ILE A 16 10.44 -15.74 -1.24
C ILE A 16 9.07 -16.35 -0.93
N ALA A 17 8.40 -16.90 -1.95
CA ALA A 17 7.06 -17.50 -1.84
C ALA A 17 7.00 -18.66 -0.81
N LEU A 18 8.13 -19.00 -0.19
CA LEU A 18 8.28 -19.94 0.93
C LEU A 18 7.68 -19.44 2.26
N ALA A 19 7.36 -18.14 2.39
CA ALA A 19 6.75 -17.59 3.61
C ALA A 19 5.25 -17.28 3.43
N SER A 20 4.49 -18.20 2.83
CA SER A 20 3.02 -18.14 2.87
C SER A 20 2.52 -18.54 4.26
N SER A 21 2.73 -17.69 5.26
CA SER A 21 1.99 -17.82 6.52
C SER A 21 0.55 -17.43 6.25
N VAL A 22 -0.37 -18.36 6.52
CA VAL A 22 -1.82 -18.14 6.36
C VAL A 22 -2.21 -16.87 7.11
N GLY A 23 -2.67 -15.85 6.39
CA GLY A 23 -3.12 -14.57 6.95
C GLY A 23 -2.10 -13.42 6.93
N ALA A 24 -0.95 -13.55 6.25
CA ALA A 24 -0.07 -12.41 5.99
C ALA A 24 -0.72 -11.36 5.05
N ALA A 25 -0.25 -10.11 5.14
CA ALA A 25 -0.65 -9.03 4.24
C ALA A 25 0.50 -8.03 4.07
N ILE A 26 0.61 -7.45 2.87
CA ILE A 26 1.57 -6.40 2.53
C ILE A 26 0.93 -5.06 2.84
N PHE A 27 1.61 -4.20 3.60
CA PHE A 27 1.13 -2.86 3.93
C PHE A 27 1.94 -1.78 3.21
N PHE A 28 1.25 -0.80 2.66
CA PHE A 28 1.82 0.39 2.04
C PHE A 28 1.45 1.60 2.89
N GLU A 29 2.43 2.20 3.58
CA GLU A 29 2.21 3.42 4.36
C GLU A 29 2.69 4.67 3.59
N PHE A 30 1.76 5.58 3.31
CA PHE A 30 2.10 6.85 2.68
C PHE A 30 2.53 7.85 3.75
N LYS A 31 3.84 8.00 3.89
CA LYS A 31 4.47 8.96 4.79
C LYS A 31 4.89 10.21 4.03
N HIS A 32 4.67 11.38 4.63
CA HIS A 32 5.22 12.64 4.13
C HIS A 32 5.81 13.45 5.26
N TYR A 33 6.87 14.20 4.95
CA TYR A 33 7.42 15.18 5.87
C TYR A 33 6.46 16.35 6.02
N LYS A 34 6.18 16.78 7.26
CA LYS A 34 5.37 17.96 7.56
C LYS A 34 6.30 19.09 8.00
N PRO A 35 6.65 20.07 7.13
CA PRO A 35 7.64 21.09 7.44
C PRO A 35 7.29 21.90 8.70
N LYS A 36 6.02 22.25 8.87
CA LYS A 36 5.53 23.00 10.05
C LYS A 36 5.72 22.26 11.36
N LYS A 37 5.63 20.94 11.34
CA LYS A 37 5.76 20.11 12.56
C LYS A 37 7.13 19.43 12.67
N ARG A 38 7.99 19.58 11.65
CA ARG A 38 9.33 18.99 11.54
C ARG A 38 9.39 17.47 11.78
N PHE A 39 8.33 16.74 11.41
CA PHE A 39 8.31 15.28 11.52
C PHE A 39 7.63 14.62 10.32
N THR A 40 7.95 13.35 10.11
CA THR A 40 7.33 12.51 9.08
C THR A 40 6.05 11.88 9.60
N SER A 41 4.92 12.19 8.96
CA SER A 41 3.61 11.68 9.34
C SER A 41 3.10 10.68 8.31
N THR A 42 2.56 9.55 8.75
CA THR A 42 1.68 8.73 7.91
C THR A 42 0.40 9.53 7.62
N LYS A 43 0.00 9.59 6.35
CA LYS A 43 -1.25 10.21 5.90
C LYS A 43 -2.36 9.18 5.77
N CYS A 44 -2.06 8.11 5.07
CA CYS A 44 -2.96 7.02 4.77
C CYS A 44 -2.16 5.73 4.58
N PHE A 45 -2.86 4.61 4.57
CA PHE A 45 -2.28 3.31 4.30
C PHE A 45 -3.16 2.54 3.30
N ALA A 46 -2.55 1.62 2.56
CA ALA A 46 -3.20 0.60 1.78
C ALA A 46 -2.62 -0.76 2.21
N PHE A 47 -3.34 -1.83 1.97
CA PHE A 47 -2.82 -3.18 2.19
C PHE A 47 -3.31 -4.12 1.10
N MET A 48 -2.58 -5.21 0.90
CA MET A 48 -2.89 -6.28 -0.03
C MET A 48 -2.73 -7.61 0.68
N GLU A 49 -3.72 -8.47 0.57
CA GLU A 49 -3.64 -9.83 1.12
C GLU A 49 -2.91 -10.78 0.16
N MET A 50 -2.44 -11.92 0.68
CA MET A 50 -1.66 -12.87 -0.12
C MET A 50 -2.44 -13.49 -1.28
N ASP A 51 -3.77 -13.61 -1.16
CA ASP A 51 -4.67 -14.10 -2.21
C ASP A 51 -4.91 -13.09 -3.34
N GLU A 52 -4.63 -11.81 -3.08
CA GLU A 52 -4.67 -10.73 -4.07
C GLU A 52 -3.37 -10.60 -4.89
N ILE A 53 -2.33 -11.37 -4.54
CA ILE A 53 -1.07 -11.39 -5.27
C ILE A 53 -1.25 -12.13 -6.59
N LYS A 54 -1.33 -11.37 -7.68
CA LYS A 54 -1.55 -11.87 -9.05
C LYS A 54 -0.72 -11.05 -10.03
N PRO A 55 -0.19 -11.65 -11.10
CA PRO A 55 0.55 -10.90 -12.10
C PRO A 55 -0.36 -9.86 -12.77
N GLY A 56 0.15 -8.65 -12.96
CA GLY A 56 -0.52 -7.55 -13.66
C GLY A 56 -0.86 -6.34 -12.78
N PRO A 57 -1.63 -5.38 -13.33
CA PRO A 57 -2.00 -4.16 -12.65
C PRO A 57 -3.10 -4.41 -11.60
N ILE A 58 -2.95 -3.77 -10.44
CA ILE A 58 -3.95 -3.75 -9.36
C ILE A 58 -4.12 -2.34 -8.82
N VAL A 59 -5.33 -2.02 -8.38
CA VAL A 59 -5.65 -0.76 -7.71
C VAL A 59 -6.13 -1.06 -6.29
N ILE A 60 -5.61 -0.33 -5.31
CA ILE A 60 -5.94 -0.53 -3.90
C ILE A 60 -6.48 0.75 -3.30
N GLU A 61 -7.52 0.62 -2.47
CA GLU A 61 -8.09 1.73 -1.73
C GLU A 61 -7.15 2.28 -0.65
N LEU A 62 -7.31 3.57 -0.35
CA LEU A 62 -6.55 4.25 0.70
C LEU A 62 -7.41 4.40 1.96
N TYR A 63 -6.87 3.98 3.10
CA TYR A 63 -7.48 4.11 4.41
C TYR A 63 -6.82 5.21 5.25
N LYS A 64 -7.60 5.83 6.15
CA LYS A 64 -7.14 6.87 7.07
C LYS A 64 -6.24 6.27 8.14
N LYS A 65 -5.18 7.00 8.51
CA LYS A 65 -4.39 6.71 9.72
C LYS A 65 -5.28 6.64 10.99
N PRO A 66 -4.86 5.94 12.06
CA PRO A 66 -3.65 5.12 12.17
C PRO A 66 -3.76 3.82 11.36
N THR A 67 -2.61 3.27 10.96
CA THR A 67 -2.54 1.99 10.24
C THR A 67 -3.01 0.86 11.15
N ASP A 68 -4.06 0.14 10.74
CA ASP A 68 -4.56 -1.02 11.47
C ASP A 68 -4.01 -2.32 10.84
N PHE A 69 -2.90 -2.80 11.38
CA PHE A 69 -2.28 -4.05 10.93
C PHE A 69 -3.14 -5.29 11.19
N LYS A 70 -4.18 -5.20 12.03
CA LYS A 70 -5.14 -6.28 12.28
C LYS A 70 -6.33 -6.25 11.32
N ARG A 71 -6.45 -5.22 10.46
CA ARG A 71 -7.52 -5.06 9.45
C ARG A 71 -8.94 -5.13 10.04
N LYS A 72 -9.14 -4.70 11.29
CA LYS A 72 -10.45 -4.79 11.96
C LYS A 72 -11.29 -3.54 11.79
N LYS A 73 -10.66 -2.36 11.71
CA LYS A 73 -11.35 -1.06 11.60
C LYS A 73 -10.78 -0.26 10.43
N LEU A 74 -11.42 -0.38 9.28
CA LEU A 74 -11.02 0.30 8.05
C LEU A 74 -11.88 1.55 7.83
N ASN A 75 -11.22 2.71 7.77
CA ASN A 75 -11.88 3.99 7.51
C ASN A 75 -11.39 4.53 6.17
N LEU A 76 -12.24 4.55 5.15
CA LEU A 76 -11.87 5.02 3.82
C LEU A 76 -11.38 6.49 3.86
N LEU A 77 -10.27 6.77 3.18
CA LEU A 77 -9.71 8.13 3.08
C LEU A 77 -10.60 9.06 2.28
N THR A 78 -11.09 8.59 1.14
CA THR A 78 -11.87 9.35 0.18
C THR A 78 -12.79 8.44 -0.64
N LYS A 79 -13.97 8.94 -1.01
CA LYS A 79 -14.86 8.27 -1.97
C LYS A 79 -14.51 8.60 -3.43
N LYS A 80 -13.59 9.54 -3.65
CA LYS A 80 -13.09 9.88 -4.99
C LYS A 80 -12.27 8.71 -5.55
N PRO A 81 -12.21 8.53 -6.88
CA PRO A 81 -11.43 7.48 -7.52
C PRO A 81 -9.93 7.77 -7.43
N LEU A 82 -9.38 7.72 -6.22
CA LEU A 82 -7.98 7.95 -5.90
C LEU A 82 -7.45 6.69 -5.22
N TYR A 83 -6.69 5.90 -5.97
CA TYR A 83 -6.21 4.58 -5.58
C TYR A 83 -4.69 4.54 -5.60
N LEU A 84 -4.13 3.56 -4.90
CA LEU A 84 -2.76 3.13 -5.11
C LEU A 84 -2.72 2.19 -6.30
N HIS A 85 -2.05 2.62 -7.38
CA HIS A 85 -1.83 1.81 -8.57
C HIS A 85 -0.53 1.03 -8.41
N LEU A 86 -0.59 -0.29 -8.50
CA LEU A 86 0.57 -1.18 -8.46
C LEU A 86 0.59 -2.04 -9.72
N ASN A 87 1.79 -2.38 -10.18
CA ASN A 87 1.99 -3.40 -11.20
C ASN A 87 2.78 -4.54 -10.57
N GLN A 88 2.17 -5.73 -10.51
CA GLN A 88 2.74 -6.90 -9.88
C GLN A 88 3.44 -7.77 -10.92
N THR A 89 4.73 -8.03 -10.72
CA THR A 89 5.50 -8.99 -11.54
C THR A 89 5.87 -10.17 -10.65
N LEU A 90 5.36 -11.35 -10.99
CA LEU A 90 5.73 -12.59 -10.31
C LEU A 90 6.88 -13.25 -11.07
N HIS A 91 8.06 -13.27 -10.45
CA HIS A 91 9.16 -14.07 -10.93
C HIS A 91 9.03 -15.47 -10.31
N LYS A 92 8.80 -16.49 -11.15
CA LYS A 92 9.01 -17.88 -10.77
C LYS A 92 10.47 -18.19 -11.13
N ASP A 93 11.20 -18.77 -10.19
CA ASP A 93 12.54 -19.32 -10.47
C ASP A 93 12.50 -20.32 -11.64
#